data_AF-A0A947BLX1-F1
#
_entry.id   AF-A0A947BLX1-F1
#
_cell.length_a   1.000
_cell.length_b   1.000
_cell.length_c   1.000
_cell.angle_alpha   90.00
_cell.angle_beta   90.00
_cell.angle_gamma   90.00
#
_symmetry.space_group_name_H-M   'P 1'
#
loop_
_entity.id
_entity.type
_entity.pdbx_description
1 polymer ?
#
loop_
_entity_poly.entity_id
_entity_poly.type
_entity_poly.pdbx_seq_one_letter_code
_entity_poly.pdbx_strand_id
1 'polypeptide(L)'
;VVWFDADFVVFNESKLQLPDTNYALGREVWVQKDKNNKLRAYIKVHNAFLLFRKGNVFLDFYIETANRLLDLNEGNVPPQFIGPKLLTALHNIAHCPVMETAGMLSPLVITDILNGEGKALELFSKASFEPLYAANLGASVVSNEGLTEEDMLRLTELLRRKQNPLSRYLYHSD
;
A
#
# COMPACT_ATOMS: atom_id res chain seq x y z
N VAL A 1 -4.71 -4.43 -17.87
CA VAL A 1 -3.53 -4.80 -17.06
C VAL A 1 -3.89 -4.64 -15.60
N VAL A 2 -3.63 -5.66 -14.80
CA VAL A 2 -3.60 -5.57 -13.35
C VAL A 2 -2.19 -5.94 -12.92
N TRP A 3 -1.53 -5.04 -12.22
CA TRP A 3 -0.17 -5.22 -11.71
C TRP A 3 -0.22 -5.38 -10.20
N PHE A 4 0.55 -6.34 -9.71
CA PHE A 4 0.88 -6.53 -8.31
C PHE A 4 2.39 -6.71 -8.21
N ASP A 5 3.01 -6.08 -7.21
CA ASP A 5 4.39 -6.41 -6.85
C ASP A 5 4.50 -7.88 -6.39
N ALA A 6 5.70 -8.44 -6.46
CA ALA A 6 5.92 -9.86 -6.16
C ALA A 6 5.70 -10.22 -4.68
N ASP A 7 5.82 -9.24 -3.78
CA ASP A 7 5.56 -9.35 -2.34
C ASP A 7 4.16 -8.84 -1.94
N PHE A 8 3.24 -8.79 -2.89
CA PHE A 8 1.84 -8.47 -2.65
C PHE A 8 1.04 -9.74 -2.31
N VAL A 9 0.43 -9.77 -1.13
CA VAL A 9 -0.34 -10.93 -0.66
C VAL A 9 -1.83 -10.62 -0.74
N VAL A 10 -2.56 -11.45 -1.49
CA VAL A 10 -4.03 -11.49 -1.48
C VAL A 10 -4.47 -12.47 -0.40
N PHE A 11 -5.25 -11.99 0.57
CA PHE A 11 -5.69 -12.81 1.70
C PHE A 11 -7.22 -12.88 1.84
N ASN A 12 -7.97 -12.16 1.02
CA ASN A 12 -9.41 -12.37 0.85
C ASN A 12 -9.84 -12.20 -0.62
N GLU A 13 -9.59 -13.24 -1.43
CA GLU A 13 -9.87 -13.25 -2.87
C GLU A 13 -11.35 -12.97 -3.20
N SER A 14 -12.28 -13.51 -2.39
CA SER A 14 -13.72 -13.35 -2.63
C SER A 14 -14.21 -11.90 -2.49
N LYS A 15 -13.51 -11.09 -1.70
CA LYS A 15 -13.85 -9.69 -1.43
C LYS A 15 -12.98 -8.70 -2.20
N LEU A 16 -11.86 -9.15 -2.78
CA LEU A 16 -11.01 -8.31 -3.62
C LEU A 16 -11.68 -8.06 -4.98
N GLN A 17 -12.55 -7.06 -5.04
CA GLN A 17 -13.26 -6.67 -6.26
C GLN A 17 -12.54 -5.50 -6.94
N LEU A 18 -12.24 -5.63 -8.23
CA LEU A 18 -11.61 -4.55 -8.99
C LEU A 18 -12.61 -3.40 -9.17
N PRO A 19 -12.21 -2.14 -8.93
CA PRO A 19 -13.11 -1.00 -9.08
C PRO A 19 -13.56 -0.85 -10.53
N ASP A 20 -14.78 -0.32 -10.73
CA ASP A 20 -15.34 -0.03 -12.05
C ASP A 20 -14.85 1.33 -12.60
N THR A 21 -13.54 1.44 -12.79
CA THR A 21 -12.86 2.67 -13.24
C THR A 21 -11.87 2.36 -14.36
N ASN A 22 -11.58 3.29 -15.27
CA ASN A 22 -10.63 3.01 -16.36
C ASN A 22 -9.19 2.71 -15.88
N TYR A 23 -8.84 3.17 -14.68
CA TYR A 23 -7.60 2.84 -13.98
C TYR A 23 -7.78 2.98 -12.46
N ALA A 24 -6.87 2.43 -11.68
CA ALA A 24 -6.79 2.67 -10.25
C ALA A 24 -5.36 2.50 -9.71
N LEU A 25 -5.05 3.25 -8.66
CA LEU A 25 -3.82 3.13 -7.85
C LEU A 25 -4.13 2.40 -6.54
N GLY A 26 -3.12 1.85 -5.85
CA GLY A 26 -3.32 1.30 -4.50
C GLY A 26 -3.25 2.37 -3.42
N ARG A 27 -3.89 2.11 -2.27
CA ARG A 27 -3.90 3.04 -1.12
C ARG A 27 -2.76 2.74 -0.16
N GLU A 28 -1.98 3.76 0.17
CA GLU A 28 -0.98 3.65 1.24
C GLU A 28 -1.50 4.34 2.51
N VAL A 29 -1.62 3.57 3.60
CA VAL A 29 -1.78 4.11 4.97
C VAL A 29 -0.53 3.73 5.74
N TRP A 30 0.46 4.60 5.74
CA TRP A 30 1.77 4.31 6.32
C TRP A 30 1.86 4.84 7.76
N VAL A 31 1.97 3.93 8.73
CA VAL A 31 2.10 4.31 10.15
C VAL A 31 3.57 4.28 10.56
N GLN A 32 4.07 5.43 11.01
CA GLN A 32 5.43 5.57 11.52
C GLN A 32 5.51 6.57 12.66
N LYS A 33 6.63 6.55 13.39
CA LYS A 33 6.96 7.58 14.37
C LYS A 33 7.44 8.86 13.66
N ASP A 34 6.96 10.01 14.10
CA ASP A 34 7.47 11.30 13.66
C ASP A 34 8.78 11.65 14.40
N LYS A 35 9.35 12.82 14.08
CA LYS A 35 10.58 13.34 14.72
C LYS A 35 10.48 13.51 16.25
N ASN A 36 9.27 13.55 16.80
CA ASN A 36 9.01 13.65 18.23
C ASN A 36 8.62 12.28 18.83
N ASN A 37 8.91 11.18 18.13
CA ASN A 37 8.59 9.80 18.52
C ASN A 37 7.07 9.55 18.70
N LYS A 38 6.21 10.38 18.10
CA LYS A 38 4.75 10.21 18.13
C LYS A 38 4.30 9.42 16.90
N LEU A 39 3.42 8.42 17.09
CA LEU A 39 2.80 7.71 15.97
C LEU A 39 1.95 8.65 15.12
N ARG A 40 2.13 8.56 13.80
CA ARG A 40 1.31 9.23 12.78
C ARG A 40 1.02 8.29 11.63
N ALA A 41 -0.18 8.41 11.07
CA ALA A 41 -0.55 7.81 9.80
C ALA A 41 -0.36 8.83 8.67
N TYR A 42 0.28 8.40 7.58
CA TYR A 42 0.43 9.16 6.36
C TYR A 42 -0.37 8.47 5.26
N ILE A 43 -1.34 9.18 4.69
CA ILE A 43 -2.25 8.63 3.68
C ILE A 43 -1.80 9.12 2.30
N LYS A 44 -1.48 8.19 1.41
CA LYS A 44 -0.97 8.43 0.04
C LYS A 44 -1.48 7.38 -0.92
N VAL A 45 -0.93 7.32 -2.12
CA VAL A 45 -1.13 6.22 -3.08
C VAL A 45 0.20 5.52 -3.35
N HIS A 46 0.15 4.25 -3.71
CA HIS A 46 1.33 3.45 -4.08
C HIS A 46 1.17 2.80 -5.45
N ASN A 47 2.28 2.36 -6.03
CA ASN A 47 2.34 1.63 -7.30
C ASN A 47 2.47 0.10 -7.15
N ALA A 48 2.50 -0.42 -5.92
CA ALA A 48 2.53 -1.87 -5.69
C ALA A 48 1.25 -2.60 -6.14
N PHE A 49 0.17 -1.85 -6.38
CA PHE A 49 -1.01 -2.27 -7.13
C PHE A 49 -1.32 -1.21 -8.18
N LEU A 50 -1.55 -1.63 -9.42
CA LEU A 50 -2.03 -0.76 -10.49
C LEU A 50 -3.07 -1.48 -11.35
N LEU A 51 -4.13 -0.78 -11.73
CA LEU A 51 -5.14 -1.26 -12.65
C LEU A 51 -5.22 -0.31 -13.84
N PHE A 52 -5.21 -0.85 -15.06
CA PHE A 52 -5.45 -0.11 -16.30
C PHE A 52 -6.32 -0.93 -17.25
N ARG A 53 -7.48 -0.42 -17.64
CA ARG A 53 -8.33 -1.02 -18.68
C ARG A 53 -7.87 -0.59 -20.07
N LYS A 54 -8.22 -1.39 -21.09
CA LYS A 54 -7.88 -1.08 -22.49
C LYS A 54 -8.45 0.29 -22.87
N GLY A 55 -7.65 1.12 -23.54
CA GLY A 55 -8.04 2.48 -23.94
C GLY A 55 -7.87 3.54 -22.84
N ASN A 56 -7.31 3.19 -21.69
CA ASN A 56 -6.93 4.17 -20.68
C ASN A 56 -5.75 5.03 -21.16
N VAL A 57 -5.90 6.35 -21.10
CA VAL A 57 -4.86 7.32 -21.49
C VAL A 57 -3.89 7.69 -20.36
N PHE A 58 -4.25 7.36 -19.11
CA PHE A 58 -3.44 7.75 -17.95
C PHE A 58 -2.10 7.02 -17.93
N LEU A 59 -2.07 5.74 -18.32
CA LEU A 59 -0.83 4.96 -18.36
C LEU A 59 0.20 5.56 -19.32
N ASP A 60 -0.21 5.91 -20.54
CA ASP A 60 0.68 6.52 -21.54
C ASP A 60 1.19 7.89 -21.06
N PHE A 61 0.31 8.72 -20.53
CA PHE A 61 0.66 10.01 -19.91
C PHE A 61 1.67 9.84 -18.75
N TYR A 62 1.43 8.85 -17.88
CA TYR A 62 2.30 8.57 -16.74
C TYR A 62 3.68 8.09 -17.18
N ILE A 63 3.75 7.19 -18.17
CA ILE A 63 5.02 6.71 -18.75
C ILE A 63 5.80 7.87 -19.39
N GLU A 64 5.14 8.67 -20.23
CA GLU A 64 5.78 9.82 -20.89
C GLU A 64 6.30 10.84 -19.86
N THR A 65 5.47 11.17 -18.87
CA THR A 65 5.83 12.09 -17.79
C THR A 65 6.99 11.55 -16.95
N ALA A 66 6.97 10.27 -16.58
CA ALA A 66 8.03 9.64 -15.82
C ALA A 66 9.37 9.66 -16.59
N ASN A 67 9.35 9.28 -17.87
CA ASN A 67 10.55 9.32 -18.73
C ASN A 67 11.11 10.75 -18.83
N ARG A 68 10.25 11.74 -19.13
CA ARG A 68 10.68 13.14 -19.22
C ARG A 68 11.27 13.66 -17.91
N LEU A 69 10.70 13.28 -16.76
CA LEU A 69 11.24 13.68 -15.44
C LEU A 69 12.57 13.00 -15.12
N LEU A 70 12.77 11.76 -15.58
CA LEU A 70 14.05 11.06 -15.46
C LEU A 70 15.12 11.70 -16.36
N ASP A 71 14.77 12.03 -17.61
CA ASP A 71 15.68 12.68 -18.55
C ASP A 71 16.14 14.06 -18.07
N LEU A 72 15.24 14.81 -17.40
CA LEU A 72 15.55 16.11 -16.81
C LEU A 72 16.30 16.04 -15.48
N ASN A 73 16.37 14.86 -14.85
CA ASN A 73 17.03 14.71 -13.56
C ASN A 73 18.54 14.52 -13.77
N GLU A 74 19.31 15.60 -13.58
CA GLU A 74 20.77 15.61 -13.71
C GLU A 74 21.52 15.06 -12.47
N GLY A 75 20.80 14.78 -11.37
CA GLY A 75 21.37 14.32 -10.10
C GLY A 75 21.06 12.85 -9.77
N ASN A 76 21.29 12.47 -8.51
CA ASN A 76 20.86 11.16 -8.03
C ASN A 76 19.33 11.07 -8.01
N VAL A 77 18.77 10.05 -8.65
CA VAL A 77 17.32 9.80 -8.65
C VAL A 77 16.85 9.54 -7.22
N PRO A 78 15.97 10.39 -6.65
CA PRO A 78 15.48 10.16 -5.30
C PRO A 78 14.71 8.83 -5.21
N PRO A 79 14.75 8.13 -4.06
CA PRO A 79 13.91 6.96 -3.85
C PRO A 79 12.44 7.29 -4.13
N GLN A 80 11.75 6.36 -4.80
CA GLN A 80 10.33 6.45 -5.12
C GLN A 80 9.94 7.62 -6.04
N PHE A 81 10.91 8.26 -6.71
CA PHE A 81 10.69 9.49 -7.50
C PHE A 81 9.57 9.35 -8.52
N ILE A 82 9.73 8.44 -9.50
CA ILE A 82 8.70 8.19 -10.52
C ILE A 82 7.55 7.30 -10.04
N GLY A 83 7.69 6.63 -8.90
CA GLY A 83 6.67 5.74 -8.35
C GLY A 83 5.72 6.48 -7.40
N PRO A 84 5.65 6.09 -6.11
CA PRO A 84 4.71 6.67 -5.15
C PRO A 84 4.76 8.20 -5.04
N LYS A 85 5.92 8.85 -5.18
CA LYS A 85 6.00 10.33 -5.09
C LYS A 85 5.31 11.02 -6.24
N LEU A 86 5.63 10.64 -7.48
CA LEU A 86 4.95 11.19 -8.66
C LEU A 86 3.46 10.85 -8.65
N LEU A 87 3.10 9.60 -8.38
CA LEU A 87 1.70 9.18 -8.34
C LEU A 87 0.90 9.90 -7.25
N THR A 88 1.48 10.13 -6.07
CA THR A 88 0.84 10.93 -5.01
C THR A 88 0.66 12.38 -5.44
N ALA A 89 1.66 12.99 -6.09
CA ALA A 89 1.52 14.35 -6.62
C ALA A 89 0.39 14.44 -7.66
N LEU A 90 0.32 13.48 -8.58
CA LEU A 90 -0.76 13.39 -9.58
C LEU A 90 -2.12 13.17 -8.92
N HIS A 91 -2.21 12.24 -7.96
CA HIS A 91 -3.45 11.98 -7.23
C HIS A 91 -3.96 13.22 -6.47
N ASN A 92 -3.07 13.99 -5.85
CA ASN A 92 -3.44 15.20 -5.12
C ASN A 92 -4.01 16.30 -6.02
N ILE A 93 -3.71 16.29 -7.33
CA ILE A 93 -4.18 17.29 -8.29
C ILE A 93 -5.40 16.78 -9.06
N ALA A 94 -5.33 15.54 -9.55
CA ALA A 94 -6.30 14.98 -10.49
C ALA A 94 -7.31 14.03 -9.83
N HIS A 95 -7.18 13.77 -8.52
CA HIS A 95 -8.01 12.84 -7.76
C HIS A 95 -8.11 11.46 -8.44
N CYS A 96 -6.94 10.87 -8.75
CA CYS A 96 -6.86 9.54 -9.37
C CYS A 96 -7.75 8.53 -8.61
N PRO A 97 -8.47 7.62 -9.30
CA PRO A 97 -9.20 6.56 -8.63
C PRO A 97 -8.24 5.66 -7.84
N VAL A 98 -8.67 5.25 -6.65
CA VAL A 98 -7.87 4.45 -5.72
C VAL A 98 -8.64 3.19 -5.34
N MET A 99 -7.95 2.07 -5.31
CA MET A 99 -8.45 0.82 -4.73
C MET A 99 -8.05 0.79 -3.25
N GLU A 100 -8.97 1.24 -2.39
CA GLU A 100 -8.76 1.37 -0.94
C GLU A 100 -8.50 0.03 -0.24
N THR A 101 -8.99 -1.07 -0.82
CA THR A 101 -8.85 -2.44 -0.29
C THR A 101 -7.52 -3.12 -0.64
N ALA A 102 -6.73 -2.52 -1.53
CA ALA A 102 -5.39 -2.97 -1.92
C ALA A 102 -4.36 -2.02 -1.29
N GLY A 103 -3.79 -2.45 -0.16
CA GLY A 103 -3.02 -1.59 0.73
C GLY A 103 -1.52 -1.87 0.77
N MET A 104 -0.86 -1.23 1.73
CA MET A 104 0.54 -1.48 2.09
C MET A 104 0.68 -1.46 3.62
N LEU A 105 1.42 -2.42 4.17
CA LEU A 105 1.65 -2.53 5.62
C LEU A 105 3.02 -1.97 6.00
N SER A 106 3.03 -0.96 6.85
CA SER A 106 4.27 -0.43 7.43
C SER A 106 4.87 -1.38 8.48
N PRO A 107 6.19 -1.37 8.71
CA PRO A 107 6.87 -2.23 9.69
C PRO A 107 6.22 -2.25 11.08
N LEU A 108 5.86 -1.08 11.64
CA LEU A 108 5.20 -1.02 12.96
C LEU A 108 3.83 -1.71 12.97
N VAL A 109 3.09 -1.63 11.86
CA VAL A 109 1.79 -2.31 11.72
C VAL A 109 2.00 -3.82 11.59
N ILE A 110 3.03 -4.25 10.85
CA ILE A 110 3.39 -5.67 10.76
C ILE A 110 3.75 -6.23 12.13
N THR A 111 4.58 -5.53 12.91
CA THR A 111 4.92 -5.92 14.28
C THR A 111 3.68 -6.06 15.15
N ASP A 112 2.77 -5.09 15.12
CA ASP A 112 1.52 -5.15 15.89
C ASP A 112 0.60 -6.30 15.43
N ILE A 113 0.54 -6.61 14.12
CA ILE A 113 -0.20 -7.77 13.60
C ILE A 113 0.39 -9.08 14.13
N LEU A 114 1.72 -9.23 14.12
CA LEU A 114 2.42 -10.42 14.63
C LEU A 114 2.21 -10.62 16.14
N ASN A 115 2.08 -9.51 16.88
CA ASN A 115 1.76 -9.50 18.31
C ASN A 115 0.26 -9.69 18.59
N GLY A 116 -0.60 -9.48 17.58
CA GLY A 116 -2.06 -9.59 17.67
C GLY A 116 -2.77 -8.29 18.08
N GLU A 117 -2.04 -7.29 18.54
CA GLU A 117 -2.54 -5.98 18.95
C GLU A 117 -1.43 -4.92 18.97
N GLY A 118 -1.85 -3.65 18.98
CA GLY A 118 -0.93 -2.53 19.25
C GLY A 118 -1.43 -1.20 18.68
N LYS A 119 -0.77 -0.12 19.12
CA LYS A 119 -1.19 1.25 18.83
C LYS A 119 -0.99 1.64 17.36
N ALA A 120 -0.01 1.04 16.67
CA ALA A 120 0.19 1.30 15.25
C ALA A 120 -0.90 0.61 14.42
N LEU A 121 -1.28 -0.62 14.77
CA LEU A 121 -2.41 -1.32 14.12
C LEU A 121 -3.75 -0.61 14.38
N GLU A 122 -4.00 -0.15 15.61
CA GLU A 122 -5.18 0.65 15.92
C GLU A 122 -5.24 1.96 15.12
N LEU A 123 -4.11 2.68 15.03
CA LEU A 123 -4.04 3.94 14.27
C LEU A 123 -4.21 3.69 12.77
N PHE A 124 -3.59 2.63 12.25
CA PHE A 124 -3.75 2.19 10.86
C PHE A 124 -5.23 1.94 10.56
N SER A 125 -5.90 1.13 11.38
CA SER A 125 -7.32 0.82 11.22
C SER A 125 -8.20 2.06 11.23
N LYS A 126 -7.97 3.00 12.15
CA LYS A 126 -8.71 4.27 12.22
C LYS A 126 -8.46 5.18 11.01
N ALA A 127 -7.30 5.07 10.37
CA ALA A 127 -6.93 5.90 9.22
C ALA A 127 -7.30 5.26 7.87
N SER A 128 -7.55 3.96 7.84
CA SER A 128 -7.99 3.24 6.64
C SER A 128 -9.45 3.56 6.32
N PHE A 129 -9.71 3.90 5.06
CA PHE A 129 -11.07 4.19 4.60
C PHE A 129 -11.91 2.93 4.39
N GLU A 130 -11.28 1.88 3.87
CA GLU A 130 -11.89 0.58 3.67
C GLU A 130 -11.04 -0.55 4.27
N PRO A 131 -11.63 -1.73 4.44
CA PRO A 131 -10.88 -2.89 4.88
C PRO A 131 -9.89 -3.37 3.82
N LEU A 132 -8.72 -3.86 4.24
CA LEU A 132 -7.78 -4.48 3.30
C LEU A 132 -8.20 -5.91 2.98
N TYR A 133 -8.05 -6.30 1.72
CA TYR A 133 -8.20 -7.68 1.23
C TYR A 133 -6.92 -8.21 0.58
N ALA A 134 -6.01 -7.30 0.24
CA ALA A 134 -4.69 -7.61 -0.22
C ALA A 134 -3.74 -6.47 0.20
N ALA A 135 -2.46 -6.79 0.42
CA ALA A 135 -1.48 -5.78 0.78
C ALA A 135 -0.08 -6.11 0.28
N ASN A 136 0.67 -5.07 -0.06
CA ASN A 136 2.12 -5.15 -0.17
C ASN A 136 2.75 -5.26 1.22
N LEU A 137 3.68 -6.19 1.39
CA LEU A 137 4.33 -6.45 2.68
C LEU A 137 5.65 -5.69 2.86
N GLY A 138 6.11 -4.94 1.86
CA GLY A 138 7.26 -4.03 1.95
C GLY A 138 8.56 -4.75 2.24
N ALA A 139 8.82 -5.90 1.61
CA ALA A 139 9.91 -6.83 1.95
C ALA A 139 11.30 -6.16 2.02
N SER A 140 11.52 -5.13 1.21
CA SER A 140 12.78 -4.36 1.18
C SER A 140 12.91 -3.33 2.32
N VAL A 141 11.80 -2.85 2.88
CA VAL A 141 11.79 -1.87 3.97
C VAL A 141 11.81 -2.56 5.32
N VAL A 142 11.07 -3.66 5.45
CA VAL A 142 10.95 -4.43 6.71
C VAL A 142 12.27 -5.03 7.18
N SER A 143 13.13 -5.46 6.24
CA SER A 143 14.46 -6.01 6.57
C SER A 143 15.37 -4.97 7.25
N ASN A 144 15.25 -3.70 6.87
CA ASN A 144 16.01 -2.61 7.49
C ASN A 144 15.47 -2.21 8.88
N GLU A 145 14.24 -2.63 9.21
CA GLU A 145 13.56 -2.32 10.48
C GLU A 145 13.57 -3.52 11.45
N GLY A 146 14.37 -4.55 11.14
CA GLY A 146 14.60 -5.69 12.02
C GLY A 146 13.56 -6.81 11.95
N LEU A 147 12.65 -6.78 10.97
CA LEU A 147 11.75 -7.90 10.68
C LEU A 147 12.49 -8.95 9.85
N THR A 148 12.38 -10.21 10.26
CA THR A 148 13.06 -11.36 9.66
C THR A 148 12.22 -12.00 8.55
N GLU A 149 12.83 -12.87 7.75
CA GLU A 149 12.09 -13.69 6.78
C GLU A 149 11.04 -14.59 7.47
N GLU A 150 11.35 -15.10 8.67
CA GLU A 150 10.42 -15.88 9.49
C GLU A 150 9.19 -15.06 9.91
N ASP A 151 9.39 -13.79 10.28
CA ASP A 151 8.30 -12.86 10.57
C ASP A 151 7.38 -12.66 9.36
N MET A 152 7.96 -12.53 8.16
CA MET A 152 7.19 -12.34 6.92
C MET A 152 6.39 -13.59 6.54
N LEU A 153 6.96 -14.78 6.74
CA LEU A 153 6.25 -16.05 6.54
C LEU A 153 5.09 -16.18 7.53
N ARG A 154 5.34 -15.91 8.81
CA ARG A 154 4.30 -15.94 9.85
C ARG A 154 3.20 -14.90 9.59
N LEU A 155 3.56 -13.69 9.17
CA LEU A 155 2.61 -12.65 8.77
C LEU A 155 1.71 -13.15 7.62
N THR A 156 2.31 -13.72 6.58
CA THR A 156 1.57 -14.23 5.41
C THR A 156 0.59 -15.33 5.82
N GLU A 157 1.02 -16.26 6.70
CA GLU A 157 0.15 -17.30 7.22
C GLU A 157 -1.02 -16.71 8.03
N LEU A 158 -0.75 -15.75 8.93
CA LEU A 158 -1.76 -15.09 9.75
C LEU A 158 -2.80 -14.36 8.90
N LEU A 159 -2.36 -13.63 7.87
CA LEU A 159 -3.26 -12.86 7.00
C LEU A 159 -4.22 -13.77 6.24
N ARG A 160 -3.76 -14.94 5.77
CA ARG A 160 -4.58 -15.90 5.01
C ARG A 160 -5.59 -16.69 5.86
N ARG A 161 -5.56 -16.57 7.19
CA ARG A 161 -6.55 -17.22 8.06
C ARG A 161 -7.92 -16.55 7.89
N LYS A 162 -9.00 -17.35 7.97
CA LYS A 162 -10.39 -16.82 7.92
C LYS A 162 -10.68 -15.79 9.01
N GLN A 163 -10.08 -15.95 10.19
CA GLN A 163 -10.09 -14.97 11.28
C GLN A 163 -8.69 -14.36 11.40
N ASN A 164 -8.29 -13.54 10.43
CA ASN A 164 -7.01 -12.85 10.50
C ASN A 164 -7.06 -11.66 11.48
N PRO A 165 -5.90 -11.17 11.97
CA PRO A 165 -5.88 -10.05 12.92
C PRO A 165 -6.56 -8.79 12.37
N LEU A 166 -6.46 -8.53 11.05
CA LEU A 166 -7.12 -7.40 10.40
C LEU A 166 -8.64 -7.47 10.49
N SER A 167 -9.22 -8.66 10.65
CA SER A 167 -10.66 -8.81 10.71
C SER A 167 -11.31 -8.10 11.88
N ARG A 168 -10.64 -8.09 13.03
CA ARG A 168 -11.09 -7.39 14.24
C ARG A 168 -11.04 -5.87 14.12
N TYR A 169 -10.13 -5.35 13.29
CA TYR A 169 -9.85 -3.92 13.21
C TYR A 169 -10.43 -3.26 11.96
N LEU A 170 -10.64 -4.01 10.88
CA LEU A 170 -11.05 -3.47 9.59
C LEU A 170 -12.43 -3.97 9.14
N TYR A 171 -12.84 -5.18 9.54
CA TYR A 171 -14.20 -5.66 9.23
C TYR A 171 -15.06 -5.39 10.46
N HIS A 172 -15.63 -4.18 10.56
CA HIS A 172 -16.70 -3.96 11.52
C HIS A 172 -17.79 -5.02 11.27
N SER A 173 -18.16 -5.74 12.33
CA SER A 173 -19.31 -6.65 12.25
C SER A 173 -20.54 -5.77 12.06
N ASP A 174 -21.17 -5.88 10.90
CA ASP A 174 -22.57 -5.47 10.72
C ASP A 174 -23.46 -6.29 11.68
#